data_AF-A0AAE3ZE79-F1
#
_entry.id   AF-A0AAE3ZE79-F1
#
_cell.length_a   1.000
_cell.length_b   1.000
_cell.length_c   1.000
_cell.angle_alpha   90.00
_cell.angle_beta   90.00
_cell.angle_gamma   90.00
#
_symmetry.space_group_name_H-M   'P 1'
#
loop_
_entity.id
_entity.type
_entity.pdbx_description
1 polymer ?
#
loop_
_entity_poly.entity_id
_entity_poly.type
_entity_poly.pdbx_seq_one_letter_code
_entity_poly.pdbx_strand_id
1 'polypeptide(L)'
;MTHTSPSPDTLRIRLVNDLIARRLLTTARWKTAFRTVARDIFVDRFSVPDEHGLVEYDLTAPEHHAAALAAVHSDTTLITQQDTGGTATSSSTTPSLMALMLEHLDAQPRHRVLEVGTGTGYNAALRAHR
;
A
#
# COMPACT_ATOMS: atom_id res chain seq x y z
N MET A 1 11.58 -13.42 -26.79
CA MET A 1 11.17 -13.80 -25.41
C MET A 1 10.30 -12.68 -24.88
N THR A 2 9.00 -12.90 -24.74
CA THR A 2 8.09 -11.89 -24.17
C THR A 2 8.32 -11.83 -22.67
N HIS A 3 9.00 -10.77 -22.20
CA HIS A 3 9.01 -10.43 -20.78
C HIS A 3 7.58 -10.00 -20.40
N THR A 4 6.78 -10.93 -19.90
CA THR A 4 5.46 -10.61 -19.36
C THR A 4 5.68 -9.85 -18.05
N SER A 5 5.35 -8.56 -18.03
CA SER A 5 5.34 -7.75 -16.81
C SER A 5 4.49 -8.46 -15.73
N PRO A 6 4.94 -8.48 -14.46
CA PRO A 6 4.23 -9.18 -13.41
C PRO A 6 2.83 -8.57 -13.19
N SER A 7 1.83 -9.42 -12.95
CA SER A 7 0.46 -8.98 -12.67
C SER A 7 0.35 -8.27 -11.31
N PRO A 8 -0.70 -7.44 -11.09
CA PRO A 8 -0.96 -6.80 -9.79
C PRO A 8 -0.97 -7.79 -8.63
N ASP A 9 -1.67 -8.93 -8.80
CA ASP A 9 -1.74 -9.98 -7.80
C ASP A 9 -0.37 -10.59 -7.49
N THR A 10 0.47 -10.78 -8.51
CA THR A 10 1.82 -11.31 -8.31
C THR A 10 2.66 -10.36 -7.46
N LEU A 11 2.60 -9.06 -7.76
CA LEU A 11 3.33 -8.04 -7.02
C LEU A 11 2.84 -7.91 -5.58
N ARG A 12 1.51 -7.91 -5.38
CA ARG A 12 0.90 -7.91 -4.07
C ARG A 12 1.30 -9.12 -3.23
N ILE A 13 1.24 -10.33 -3.78
CA ILE A 13 1.67 -11.55 -3.08
C ILE A 13 3.16 -11.49 -2.72
N ARG A 14 4.03 -10.95 -3.59
CA ARG A 14 5.45 -10.75 -3.28
C ARG A 14 5.65 -9.82 -2.08
N LEU A 15 4.99 -8.66 -2.07
CA LEU A 15 5.02 -7.74 -0.94
C LEU A 15 4.57 -8.44 0.35
N VAL A 16 3.43 -9.15 0.31
CA VAL A 16 2.94 -9.85 1.51
C VAL A 16 3.91 -10.91 2.01
N ASN A 17 4.51 -11.68 1.10
CA ASN A 17 5.48 -12.70 1.48
C ASN A 17 6.74 -12.09 2.11
N ASP A 18 7.20 -10.93 1.62
CA ASP A 18 8.29 -10.18 2.24
C ASP A 18 7.95 -9.74 3.68
N LEU A 19 6.77 -9.14 3.88
CA LEU A 19 6.30 -8.73 5.21
C LEU A 19 6.21 -9.90 6.20
N ILE A 20 5.77 -11.08 5.73
CA ILE A 20 5.73 -12.31 6.52
C ILE A 20 7.15 -12.79 6.85
N ALA A 21 8.06 -12.82 5.87
CA ALA A 21 9.44 -13.26 6.06
C ALA A 21 10.18 -12.37 7.09
N ARG A 22 9.92 -11.06 7.04
CA ARG A 22 10.44 -10.06 8.01
C ARG A 22 9.73 -10.09 9.36
N ARG A 23 8.74 -10.97 9.56
CA ARG A 23 7.91 -11.12 10.78
C ARG A 23 7.13 -9.85 11.16
N LEU A 24 6.81 -9.00 10.20
CA LEU A 24 6.00 -7.79 10.40
C LEU A 24 4.50 -8.07 10.28
N LEU A 25 4.15 -9.18 9.61
CA LEU A 25 2.78 -9.64 9.41
C LEU A 25 2.66 -11.11 9.86
N THR A 26 2.10 -11.33 11.05
CA THR A 26 2.11 -12.63 11.74
C THR A 26 0.71 -13.21 11.91
N THR A 27 -0.31 -12.39 12.15
CA THR A 27 -1.68 -12.82 12.40
C THR A 27 -2.37 -13.28 11.10
N ALA A 28 -3.04 -14.43 11.13
CA ALA A 28 -3.66 -15.06 9.96
C ALA A 28 -4.70 -14.17 9.25
N ARG A 29 -5.52 -13.43 10.01
CA ARG A 29 -6.52 -12.51 9.46
C ARG A 29 -5.87 -11.35 8.68
N TRP A 30 -4.75 -10.81 9.18
CA TRP A 30 -4.04 -9.72 8.53
C TRP A 30 -3.29 -10.20 7.29
N LYS A 31 -2.67 -11.39 7.36
CA LYS A 31 -2.14 -12.06 6.16
C LYS A 31 -3.20 -12.22 5.08
N THR A 32 -4.42 -12.59 5.45
CA THR A 32 -5.53 -12.73 4.49
C THR A 32 -5.97 -11.37 3.95
N ALA A 33 -6.13 -10.36 4.81
CA ALA A 33 -6.51 -9.01 4.39
C ALA A 33 -5.54 -8.41 3.37
N PHE A 34 -4.22 -8.45 3.64
CA PHE A 34 -3.21 -7.97 2.70
C PHE A 34 -3.16 -8.82 1.40
N ARG A 35 -3.56 -10.10 1.46
CA ARG A 35 -3.69 -10.97 0.28
C ARG A 35 -4.98 -10.79 -0.51
N THR A 36 -5.90 -9.94 -0.06
CA THR A 36 -7.17 -9.72 -0.77
C THR A 36 -7.35 -8.27 -1.17
N VAL A 37 -6.99 -7.34 -0.30
CA VAL A 37 -7.15 -5.90 -0.54
C VAL A 37 -6.01 -5.42 -1.45
N ALA A 38 -6.37 -5.07 -2.68
CA ALA A 38 -5.47 -4.53 -3.69
C ALA A 38 -5.13 -3.06 -3.37
N ARG A 39 -3.85 -2.67 -3.24
CA ARG A 39 -3.48 -1.29 -2.87
C ARG A 39 -3.67 -0.32 -4.05
N ASP A 40 -3.49 -0.84 -5.26
CA ASP A 40 -3.60 -0.17 -6.55
C ASP A 40 -5.02 0.31 -6.90
N ILE A 41 -6.08 -0.22 -6.27
CA ILE A 41 -7.44 0.31 -6.49
C ILE A 41 -7.75 1.58 -5.67
N PHE A 42 -6.87 1.95 -4.73
CA PHE A 42 -7.08 3.09 -3.82
C PHE A 42 -6.30 4.34 -4.24
N VAL A 43 -5.51 4.27 -5.31
CA VAL A 43 -4.66 5.37 -5.76
C VAL A 43 -4.41 5.25 -7.26
N ASP A 44 -4.62 6.34 -8.00
CA ASP A 44 -4.28 6.40 -9.44
C ASP A 44 -2.90 7.03 -9.66
N ARG A 45 -2.65 8.14 -8.97
CA ARG A 45 -1.42 8.94 -9.07
C ARG A 45 -0.78 9.14 -7.71
N PHE A 46 0.54 9.01 -7.67
CA PHE A 46 1.29 9.18 -6.44
C PHE A 46 2.76 9.50 -6.72
N SER A 47 3.43 10.02 -5.71
CA SER A 47 4.87 10.25 -5.73
C SER A 47 5.56 9.40 -4.68
N VAL A 48 6.72 8.86 -5.03
CA VAL A 48 7.57 8.08 -4.11
C VAL A 48 8.87 8.86 -3.87
N PRO A 49 9.30 9.03 -2.62
CA PRO A 49 10.60 9.63 -2.34
C PRO A 49 11.73 8.69 -2.77
N ASP A 50 12.73 9.27 -3.45
CA ASP A 50 13.97 8.60 -3.82
C ASP A 50 15.20 9.45 -3.41
N GLU A 51 16.39 9.05 -3.87
CA GLU A 51 17.64 9.76 -3.58
C GLU A 51 17.78 11.12 -4.28
N HIS A 52 16.94 11.39 -5.29
CA HIS A 52 16.99 12.59 -6.14
C HIS A 52 15.78 13.51 -5.97
N GLY A 53 14.79 13.12 -5.15
CA GLY A 53 13.59 13.89 -4.88
C GLY A 53 12.34 13.02 -4.85
N LEU A 54 11.33 13.41 -5.62
CA LEU A 54 10.07 12.69 -5.75
C LEU A 54 9.94 12.17 -7.18
N VAL A 55 9.69 10.88 -7.32
CA VAL A 55 9.34 10.25 -8.60
C VAL A 55 7.82 10.10 -8.67
N GLU A 56 7.22 10.69 -9.69
CA GLU A 56 5.79 10.60 -9.95
C GLU A 56 5.44 9.34 -10.73
N TYR A 57 4.33 8.71 -10.35
CA TYR A 57 3.76 7.54 -11.00
C TYR A 57 2.27 7.78 -11.29
N ASP A 58 1.83 7.30 -12.44
CA ASP A 58 0.42 7.32 -12.86
C ASP A 58 0.02 5.93 -13.37
N LEU A 59 -0.86 5.24 -12.65
CA LEU A 59 -1.40 3.94 -13.05
C LEU A 59 -2.33 4.03 -14.25
N THR A 60 -2.82 5.21 -14.60
CA THR A 60 -3.66 5.44 -15.77
C THR A 60 -2.87 5.66 -17.05
N ALA A 61 -1.55 5.90 -16.96
CA ALA A 61 -0.66 6.12 -18.09
C ALA A 61 -0.14 4.78 -18.68
N PRO A 62 -0.56 4.37 -19.89
CA PRO A 62 -0.21 3.05 -20.44
C PRO A 62 1.30 2.85 -20.65
N GLU A 63 2.04 3.90 -21.05
CA GLU A 63 3.48 3.81 -21.29
C GLU A 63 4.31 3.47 -20.03
N HIS A 64 3.80 3.82 -18.85
CA HIS A 64 4.51 3.66 -17.58
C HIS A 64 3.77 2.76 -16.58
N HIS A 65 2.64 2.18 -17.00
CA HIS A 65 1.76 1.39 -16.15
C HIS A 65 2.49 0.29 -15.38
N ALA A 66 3.39 -0.45 -16.05
CA ALA A 66 4.14 -1.53 -15.39
C ALA A 66 5.07 -1.02 -14.27
N ALA A 67 5.69 0.15 -14.44
CA ALA A 67 6.54 0.77 -13.43
C ALA A 67 5.71 1.32 -12.26
N ALA A 68 4.60 2.00 -12.56
CA ALA A 68 3.65 2.47 -11.57
C ALA A 68 3.06 1.31 -10.75
N LEU A 69 2.73 0.19 -11.40
CA LEU A 69 2.21 -1.00 -10.75
C LEU A 69 3.24 -1.68 -9.83
N ALA A 70 4.51 -1.68 -10.23
CA ALA A 70 5.59 -2.14 -9.36
C ALA A 70 5.76 -1.20 -8.14
N ALA A 71 5.70 0.12 -8.35
CA ALA A 71 5.88 1.12 -7.30
C ALA A 71 4.74 1.11 -6.26
N VAL A 72 3.48 1.01 -6.68
CA VAL A 72 2.32 0.97 -5.76
C VAL A 72 2.36 -0.26 -4.84
N HIS A 73 2.90 -1.38 -5.33
CA HIS A 73 3.10 -2.63 -4.59
C HIS A 73 4.46 -2.73 -3.87
N SER A 74 5.23 -1.65 -3.82
CA SER A 74 6.48 -1.61 -3.04
C SER A 74 6.23 -1.26 -1.57
N ASP A 75 7.17 -1.63 -0.70
CA ASP A 75 7.15 -1.29 0.72
C ASP A 75 7.60 0.16 0.97
N THR A 76 6.92 1.12 0.33
CA THR A 76 7.18 2.55 0.48
C THR A 76 5.89 3.35 0.73
N THR A 77 6.07 4.57 1.24
CA THR A 77 4.98 5.56 1.35
C THR A 77 4.69 6.14 -0.02
N LEU A 78 3.40 6.26 -0.34
CA LEU A 78 2.93 6.90 -1.56
C LEU A 78 2.37 8.27 -1.18
N ILE A 79 3.03 9.35 -1.59
CA ILE A 79 2.51 10.70 -1.41
C ILE A 79 1.39 10.89 -2.43
N THR A 80 0.20 11.26 -1.97
CA THR A 80 -1.01 11.36 -2.82
C THR A 80 -1.53 12.78 -2.95
N GLN A 81 -1.07 13.67 -2.07
CA GLN A 81 -1.38 15.09 -2.13
C GLN A 81 -0.27 15.89 -1.46
N GLN A 82 0.02 17.06 -2.03
CA GLN A 82 0.89 18.07 -1.45
C GLN A 82 0.18 19.43 -1.45
N ASP A 83 0.55 20.30 -0.52
CA ASP A 83 0.15 21.71 -0.56
C ASP A 83 0.98 22.50 -1.59
N THR A 84 0.71 23.80 -1.73
CA THR A 84 1.42 24.69 -2.66
C THR A 84 2.90 24.87 -2.34
N GLY A 85 3.32 24.55 -1.10
CA GLY A 85 4.72 24.58 -0.67
C GLY A 85 5.45 23.26 -0.90
N GLY A 86 4.79 22.25 -1.44
CA GLY A 86 5.35 20.92 -1.63
C GLY A 86 5.33 20.04 -0.38
N THR A 87 4.66 20.45 0.70
CA THR A 87 4.53 19.63 1.91
C THR A 87 3.47 18.56 1.67
N ALA A 88 3.79 17.29 1.95
CA ALA A 88 2.83 16.20 1.84
C ALA A 88 1.68 16.38 2.84
N THR A 89 0.45 16.45 2.35
CA THR A 89 -0.78 16.59 3.15
C THR A 89 -1.59 15.30 3.20
N SER A 90 -1.37 14.37 2.27
CA SER A 90 -1.97 13.03 2.27
C SER A 90 -1.03 11.99 1.70
N SER A 91 -1.07 10.79 2.26
CA SER A 91 -0.30 9.64 1.76
C SER A 91 -1.03 8.32 1.98
N SER A 92 -0.60 7.31 1.22
CA SER A 92 -0.78 5.90 1.59
C SER A 92 0.46 5.46 2.35
N THR A 93 0.34 5.31 3.66
CA THR A 93 1.41 4.86 4.56
C THR A 93 2.11 3.60 4.04
N THR A 94 3.41 3.49 4.34
CA THR A 94 4.22 2.30 4.04
C THR A 94 3.53 1.01 4.52
N PRO A 95 3.42 -0.04 3.67
CA PRO A 95 2.76 -1.31 4.03
C PRO A 95 3.31 -1.99 5.27
N SER A 96 4.63 -2.00 5.48
CA SER A 96 5.26 -2.54 6.69
C SER A 96 4.83 -1.81 7.97
N LEU A 97 4.73 -0.48 7.92
CA LEU A 97 4.23 0.32 9.04
C LEU A 97 2.74 0.03 9.29
N MET A 98 1.91 -0.05 8.25
CA MET A 98 0.51 -0.45 8.39
C MET A 98 0.37 -1.85 9.00
N ALA A 99 1.18 -2.82 8.56
CA ALA A 99 1.20 -4.16 9.12
C ALA A 99 1.52 -4.13 10.63
N LEU A 100 2.57 -3.42 11.03
CA LEU A 100 2.92 -3.23 12.43
C LEU A 100 1.78 -2.58 13.23
N MET A 101 1.16 -1.51 12.71
CA MET A 101 0.02 -0.85 13.35
C MET A 101 -1.15 -1.82 13.58
N LEU A 102 -1.47 -2.66 12.59
CA LEU A 102 -2.57 -3.61 12.65
C LEU A 102 -2.29 -4.78 13.60
N GLU A 103 -1.05 -5.28 13.64
CA GLU A 103 -0.62 -6.29 14.61
C GLU A 103 -0.71 -5.74 16.04
N HIS A 104 -0.25 -4.51 16.27
CA HIS A 104 -0.28 -3.88 17.61
C HIS A 104 -1.68 -3.44 18.05
N LEU A 105 -2.60 -3.18 17.10
CA LEU A 105 -3.97 -2.78 17.42
C LEU A 105 -4.75 -3.87 18.16
N ASP A 106 -4.40 -5.15 17.97
CA ASP A 106 -5.06 -6.32 18.57
C ASP A 106 -6.61 -6.27 18.50
N ALA A 107 -7.15 -5.71 17.42
CA ALA A 107 -8.60 -5.57 17.27
C ALA A 107 -9.27 -6.94 17.11
N GLN A 108 -10.15 -7.34 18.02
CA GLN A 108 -10.87 -8.60 17.92
C GLN A 108 -12.20 -8.45 17.17
N PRO A 109 -12.81 -9.55 16.68
CA PRO A 109 -14.16 -9.50 16.13
C PRO A 109 -15.13 -8.78 17.07
N ARG A 110 -16.00 -7.95 16.50
CA ARG A 110 -16.96 -7.04 17.19
C ARG A 110 -16.36 -5.80 17.83
N HIS A 111 -15.05 -5.61 17.82
CA HIS A 111 -14.48 -4.30 18.20
C HIS A 111 -14.88 -3.23 17.19
N ARG A 112 -15.08 -2.01 17.69
CA ARG A 112 -15.31 -0.82 16.87
C ARG A 112 -14.01 -0.02 16.85
N VAL A 113 -13.47 0.20 15.66
CA VAL A 113 -12.20 0.91 15.45
C VAL A 113 -12.49 2.24 14.76
N LEU A 114 -11.90 3.32 15.26
CA LEU A 114 -11.88 4.62 14.60
C LEU A 114 -10.51 4.83 13.96
N GLU A 115 -10.48 5.15 12.67
CA GLU A 115 -9.29 5.72 12.02
C GLU A 115 -9.49 7.22 11.85
N VAL A 116 -8.50 7.98 12.30
CA VAL A 116 -8.42 9.41 12.08
C VAL A 116 -7.42 9.65 10.96
N GLY A 117 -7.87 10.29 9.88
CA GLY A 117 -7.07 10.48 8.67
C GLY A 117 -7.13 9.27 7.73
N THR A 118 -8.27 9.07 7.06
CA THR A 118 -8.49 7.92 6.16
C THR A 118 -7.58 7.92 4.93
N GLY A 119 -7.15 9.11 4.47
CA GLY A 119 -6.31 9.25 3.27
C GLY A 119 -6.91 8.51 2.08
N THR A 120 -6.12 7.64 1.46
CA THR A 120 -6.56 6.77 0.34
C THR A 120 -7.64 5.75 0.71
N GLY A 121 -7.83 5.43 1.99
CA GLY A 121 -8.75 4.39 2.45
C GLY A 121 -8.21 2.96 2.42
N TYR A 122 -6.98 2.72 1.95
CA TYR A 122 -6.38 1.39 1.91
C TYR A 122 -6.29 0.72 3.30
N ASN A 123 -5.83 1.46 4.31
CA ASN A 123 -5.72 0.94 5.68
C ASN A 123 -7.10 0.65 6.29
N ALA A 124 -8.12 1.47 5.95
CA ALA A 124 -9.51 1.20 6.31
C ALA A 124 -10.04 -0.08 5.67
N ALA A 125 -9.76 -0.31 4.40
CA ALA A 125 -10.15 -1.53 3.72
C ALA A 125 -9.50 -2.78 4.33
N LEU A 126 -8.21 -2.71 4.70
CA LEU A 126 -7.52 -3.80 5.40
C LEU A 126 -8.21 -4.16 6.72
N ARG A 127 -8.67 -3.18 7.48
CA ARG A 127 -9.39 -3.40 8.74
C ARG A 127 -10.82 -3.90 8.54
N ALA A 128 -11.48 -3.46 7.47
CA ALA A 128 -12.84 -3.85 7.14
C ALA A 128 -12.91 -5.27 6.54
N HIS A 129 -11.79 -5.81 6.06
CA HIS A 129 -11.69 -7.18 5.54
C HIS A 129 -12.05 -8.20 6.62
N ARG A 130 -12.96 -9.13 6.28
CA ARG A 130 -13.47 -10.18 7.17
C ARG A 130 -12.92 -11.54 6.79
#